data_AF-D3IMS4-F1
#
_entry.id   AF-D3IMS4-F1
#
_cell.length_a   1.000
_cell.length_b   1.000
_cell.length_c   1.000
_cell.angle_alpha   90.00
_cell.angle_beta   90.00
_cell.angle_gamma   90.00
#
_symmetry.space_group_name_H-M   'P 1'
#
loop_
_entity.id
_entity.type
_entity.pdbx_description
1 polymer ?
#
loop_
_entity_poly.entity_id
_entity_poly.type
_entity_poly.pdbx_seq_one_letter_code
_entity_poly.pdbx_strand_id
1 'polypeptide(L)'
;MQAYDEHGTPVWQADYDIYGNQLNLKGDRQFVSFRQLGQYEDEETGLYYNRFRYYDPSTGGYISQDPIRLLSGESNFYAYVRDTNNWADVFGLEELFRGMKQKNNVPLTGNSADKLGVRPNVDIEVIDGKVYPNSGGMSVNKSIDNIPSHRKPIEFGGTQKGSAMFKIESDNLGDNLRFKADKNGTHGVIEPSRPMSLAEYQESLGALQNKFKSVCPS
;
A
#
# COMPACT_ATOMS: atom_id res chain seq x y z
N MET A 1 3.39 -27.77 -7.99
CA MET A 1 4.53 -27.06 -8.62
C MET A 1 5.57 -28.09 -9.04
N GLN A 2 6.27 -27.87 -10.15
CA GLN A 2 7.25 -28.81 -10.70
C GLN A 2 8.47 -28.04 -11.20
N ALA A 3 9.66 -28.64 -11.06
CA ALA A 3 10.90 -28.18 -11.68
C ALA A 3 11.44 -29.27 -12.60
N TYR A 4 11.97 -28.88 -13.75
CA TYR A 4 12.49 -29.78 -14.78
C TYR A 4 13.95 -29.48 -15.07
N ASP A 5 14.71 -30.49 -15.49
CA ASP A 5 16.05 -30.30 -16.04
C ASP A 5 16.03 -29.76 -17.48
N GLU A 6 17.21 -29.58 -18.07
CA GLU A 6 17.40 -29.12 -19.45
C GLU A 6 16.82 -30.07 -20.51
N HIS A 7 16.47 -31.30 -20.13
CA HIS A 7 15.86 -32.32 -20.99
C HIS A 7 14.36 -32.47 -20.78
N GLY A 8 13.75 -31.65 -19.90
CA GLY A 8 12.32 -31.69 -19.61
C GLY A 8 11.91 -32.83 -18.67
N THR A 9 12.87 -33.47 -17.99
CA THR A 9 12.59 -34.50 -16.99
C THR A 9 12.29 -33.83 -15.65
N PRO A 10 11.20 -34.19 -14.94
CA PRO A 10 10.88 -33.59 -13.66
C PRO A 10 11.92 -34.00 -12.60
N VAL A 11 12.66 -33.03 -12.09
CA VAL A 11 13.67 -33.21 -11.04
C VAL A 11 13.11 -32.94 -9.64
N TRP A 12 12.00 -32.20 -9.57
CA TRP A 12 11.32 -31.88 -8.33
C TRP A 12 9.82 -31.66 -8.56
N GLN A 13 8.98 -32.13 -7.65
CA GLN A 13 7.53 -31.89 -7.69
C GLN A 13 6.98 -31.81 -6.26
N ALA A 14 6.15 -30.83 -5.98
CA ALA A 14 5.34 -30.82 -4.76
C ALA A 14 3.93 -30.31 -5.06
N ASP A 15 2.95 -30.91 -4.40
CA ASP A 15 1.62 -30.33 -4.25
C ASP A 15 1.62 -29.43 -3.02
N TYR A 16 0.59 -28.61 -2.86
CA TYR A 16 0.45 -27.76 -1.70
C TYR A 16 -1.00 -27.80 -1.20
N ASP A 17 -1.18 -27.74 0.12
CA ASP A 17 -2.50 -27.53 0.69
C ASP A 17 -2.92 -26.05 0.64
N ILE A 18 -4.09 -25.75 1.21
CA ILE A 18 -4.66 -24.39 1.27
C ILE A 18 -3.87 -23.43 2.17
N TYR A 19 -2.94 -23.97 2.99
CA TYR A 19 -2.07 -23.23 3.91
C TYR A 19 -0.61 -23.25 3.44
N GLY A 20 -0.33 -23.74 2.24
CA GLY A 20 1.01 -23.77 1.68
C GLY A 20 1.93 -24.87 2.21
N ASN A 21 1.44 -25.83 3.00
CA ASN A 21 2.25 -27.01 3.33
C ASN A 21 2.53 -27.81 2.06
N GLN A 22 3.79 -28.22 1.88
CA GLN A 22 4.15 -29.14 0.80
C GLN A 22 3.55 -30.53 1.05
N LEU A 23 2.77 -31.00 0.09
CA LEU A 23 2.22 -32.34 0.00
C LEU A 23 2.88 -33.08 -1.17
N ASN A 24 2.91 -34.42 -1.10
CA ASN A 24 3.37 -35.28 -2.21
C ASN A 24 4.73 -34.88 -2.81
N LEU A 25 5.67 -34.41 -1.97
CA LEU A 25 7.00 -34.00 -2.40
C LEU A 25 7.75 -35.18 -3.06
N LYS A 26 8.26 -34.95 -4.27
CA LYS A 26 9.19 -35.80 -5.01
C LYS A 26 10.45 -35.00 -5.28
N GLY A 27 11.60 -35.52 -4.86
CA GLY A 27 12.88 -34.82 -4.91
C GLY A 27 13.27 -34.20 -3.56
N ASP A 28 14.35 -33.44 -3.55
CA ASP A 28 14.86 -32.79 -2.34
C ASP A 28 14.05 -31.53 -2.01
N ARG A 29 13.57 -31.40 -0.78
CA ARG A 29 12.83 -30.23 -0.29
C ARG A 29 13.62 -28.93 -0.44
N GLN A 30 14.95 -29.01 -0.34
CA GLN A 30 15.87 -27.88 -0.42
C GLN A 30 16.15 -27.43 -1.87
N PHE A 31 15.80 -28.25 -2.86
CA PHE A 31 16.07 -27.95 -4.27
C PHE A 31 15.34 -26.68 -4.76
N VAL A 32 14.13 -26.44 -4.26
CA VAL A 32 13.38 -25.21 -4.47
C VAL A 32 13.10 -24.60 -3.12
N SER A 33 13.67 -23.44 -2.79
CA SER A 33 13.42 -22.74 -1.51
C SER A 33 12.17 -21.84 -1.54
N PHE A 34 11.58 -21.65 -2.72
CA PHE A 34 10.35 -20.87 -2.90
C PHE A 34 9.09 -21.69 -2.58
N ARG A 35 8.12 -21.09 -1.90
CA ARG A 35 6.82 -21.68 -1.54
C ARG A 35 5.68 -20.97 -2.26
N GLN A 36 4.44 -21.33 -1.93
CA GLN A 36 3.27 -20.64 -2.48
C GLN A 36 3.42 -19.11 -2.30
N LEU A 37 3.05 -18.37 -3.35
CA LEU A 37 3.08 -16.90 -3.37
C LEU A 37 4.47 -16.26 -3.18
N GLY A 38 5.57 -16.97 -3.47
CA GLY A 38 6.93 -16.40 -3.45
C GLY A 38 7.57 -16.31 -2.07
N GLN A 39 6.99 -16.98 -1.08
CA GLN A 39 7.55 -17.19 0.25
C GLN A 39 8.90 -17.92 0.20
N TYR A 40 9.80 -17.61 1.14
CA TYR A 40 11.08 -18.31 1.29
C TYR A 40 11.01 -19.23 2.53
N GLU A 41 11.28 -20.53 2.38
CA GLU A 41 11.38 -21.41 3.57
C GLU A 41 12.71 -21.18 4.30
N ASP A 42 12.63 -20.85 5.58
CA ASP A 42 13.75 -20.91 6.50
C ASP A 42 13.93 -22.36 6.97
N GLU A 43 15.04 -22.98 6.54
CA GLU A 43 15.31 -24.41 6.74
C GLU A 43 15.56 -24.79 8.19
N GLU A 44 16.06 -23.85 9.01
CA GLU A 44 16.36 -24.13 10.42
C GLU A 44 15.08 -24.26 11.25
N THR A 45 14.00 -23.59 10.83
CA THR A 45 12.77 -23.46 11.60
C THR A 45 11.56 -24.11 10.92
N GLY A 46 11.62 -24.40 9.62
CA GLY A 46 10.50 -24.89 8.81
C GLY A 46 9.43 -23.84 8.54
N LEU A 47 9.71 -22.58 8.90
CA LEU A 47 8.80 -21.45 8.75
C LEU A 47 8.98 -20.79 7.38
N TYR A 48 7.92 -20.15 6.90
CA TYR A 48 7.94 -19.43 5.63
C TYR A 48 8.10 -17.94 5.88
N TYR A 49 9.24 -17.41 5.46
CA TYR A 49 9.55 -16.00 5.54
C TYR A 49 8.80 -15.19 4.49
N ASN A 50 7.97 -14.27 4.97
CA ASN A 50 7.25 -13.26 4.21
C ASN A 50 7.76 -11.88 4.64
N ARG A 51 8.91 -11.44 4.13
CA ARG A 51 9.57 -10.11 4.26
C ARG A 51 9.68 -9.47 5.65
N PHE A 52 8.59 -9.36 6.41
CA PHE A 52 8.51 -8.81 7.76
C PHE A 52 7.91 -9.78 8.79
N ARG A 53 7.45 -10.97 8.38
CA ARG A 53 6.84 -11.98 9.26
C ARG A 53 7.24 -13.40 8.89
N TYR A 54 7.25 -14.28 9.90
CA TYR A 54 7.37 -15.72 9.72
C TYR A 54 5.97 -16.35 9.77
N TYR A 55 5.65 -17.10 8.73
CA TYR A 55 4.41 -17.86 8.57
C TYR A 55 4.68 -19.32 8.93
N ASP A 56 3.83 -19.90 9.76
CA ASP A 56 3.84 -21.32 10.08
C ASP A 56 2.74 -22.02 9.29
N PRO A 57 3.11 -22.82 8.28
CA PRO A 57 2.13 -23.51 7.45
C PRO A 57 1.40 -24.63 8.23
N SER A 58 1.96 -25.15 9.33
CA SER A 58 1.33 -26.19 10.14
C SER A 58 0.12 -25.66 10.93
N THR A 59 0.16 -24.40 11.32
CA THR A 59 -0.93 -23.70 12.01
C THR A 59 -1.75 -22.80 11.08
N GLY A 60 -1.28 -22.60 9.85
CA GLY A 60 -1.94 -21.78 8.84
C GLY A 60 -1.89 -20.28 9.14
N GLY A 61 -0.93 -19.82 9.95
CA GLY A 61 -0.91 -18.45 10.48
C GLY A 61 0.50 -17.88 10.65
N TYR A 62 0.59 -16.58 10.96
CA TYR A 62 1.87 -15.96 11.30
C TYR A 62 2.24 -16.27 12.76
N ILE A 63 3.50 -16.55 13.05
CA ILE A 63 3.98 -16.76 14.42
C ILE A 63 4.44 -15.47 15.11
N SER A 64 4.64 -14.41 14.33
CA SER A 64 4.89 -13.06 14.82
C SER A 64 3.60 -12.24 14.78
N GLN A 65 3.30 -11.51 15.86
CA GLN A 65 2.17 -10.56 15.87
C GLN A 65 2.26 -9.60 14.68
N ASP A 66 1.11 -9.35 14.04
CA ASP A 66 1.01 -8.31 13.02
C ASP A 66 1.52 -6.96 13.59
N PRO A 67 2.50 -6.30 12.93
CA PRO A 67 2.99 -4.98 13.34
C PRO A 67 1.87 -3.93 13.45
N ILE A 68 0.76 -4.13 12.75
CA ILE A 68 -0.42 -3.26 12.70
C ILE A 68 -1.40 -3.56 13.86
N ARG A 69 -1.21 -4.67 14.59
CA ARG A 69 -2.01 -5.08 15.78
C ARG A 69 -3.52 -4.91 15.56
N LEU A 70 -4.21 -4.16 16.44
CA LEU A 70 -5.65 -3.89 16.43
C LEU A 70 -6.13 -3.10 15.21
N LEU A 71 -5.23 -2.49 14.45
CA LEU A 71 -5.57 -1.65 13.29
C LEU A 71 -5.83 -2.48 12.01
N SER A 72 -5.62 -3.80 12.05
CA SER A 72 -5.94 -4.72 10.94
C SER A 72 -7.45 -4.98 10.82
N GLY A 73 -8.24 -4.69 11.86
CA GLY A 73 -9.67 -5.06 11.93
C GLY A 73 -9.91 -6.56 12.11
N GLU A 74 -8.86 -7.38 12.16
CA GLU A 74 -8.92 -8.82 12.36
C GLU A 74 -8.95 -9.14 13.86
N SER A 75 -9.85 -10.05 14.27
CA SER A 75 -9.95 -10.48 15.67
C SER A 75 -8.79 -11.37 16.11
N ASN A 76 -7.99 -11.87 15.16
CA ASN A 76 -6.86 -12.75 15.42
C ASN A 76 -5.57 -12.15 14.84
N PHE A 77 -4.68 -11.67 15.72
CA PHE A 77 -3.38 -11.05 15.39
C PHE A 77 -2.35 -12.01 14.76
N TYR A 78 -2.70 -13.29 14.64
CA TYR A 78 -1.92 -14.35 14.03
C TYR A 78 -2.58 -14.90 12.75
N ALA A 79 -3.77 -14.40 12.37
CA ALA A 79 -4.50 -14.91 11.23
C ALA A 79 -3.81 -14.56 9.90
N TYR A 80 -3.78 -15.57 9.02
CA TYR A 80 -3.56 -15.38 7.60
C TYR A 80 -4.91 -15.14 6.93
N VAL A 81 -5.05 -13.98 6.29
CA VAL A 81 -6.17 -13.39 5.52
C VAL A 81 -7.51 -14.17 5.50
N ARG A 82 -8.61 -13.46 5.78
CA ARG A 82 -10.00 -13.96 5.88
C ARG A 82 -10.55 -14.68 4.62
N ASP A 83 -9.92 -14.50 3.46
CA ASP A 83 -10.26 -15.19 2.21
C ASP A 83 -9.04 -15.24 1.27
N THR A 84 -8.44 -16.42 1.09
CA THR A 84 -7.18 -16.64 0.36
C THR A 84 -7.30 -16.49 -1.16
N ASN A 85 -8.51 -16.42 -1.71
CA ASN A 85 -8.73 -16.39 -3.17
C ASN A 85 -8.98 -14.98 -3.73
N ASN A 86 -9.23 -13.96 -2.90
CA ASN A 86 -9.61 -12.63 -3.40
C ASN A 86 -8.57 -11.54 -3.11
N TRP A 87 -7.68 -11.75 -2.13
CA TRP A 87 -6.62 -10.80 -1.79
C TRP A 87 -5.29 -11.49 -1.56
N ALA A 88 -4.64 -11.85 -2.66
CA ALA A 88 -3.20 -11.82 -2.68
C ALA A 88 -2.78 -10.37 -2.96
N ASP A 89 -2.43 -9.61 -1.93
CA ASP A 89 -1.67 -8.38 -2.14
C ASP A 89 -0.22 -8.76 -2.44
N VAL A 90 0.00 -9.19 -3.69
CA VAL A 90 1.28 -9.66 -4.23
C VAL A 90 2.33 -8.52 -4.26
N PHE A 91 1.91 -7.26 -4.07
CA PHE A 91 2.77 -6.08 -4.26
C PHE A 91 2.88 -5.12 -3.05
N GLY A 92 2.03 -5.23 -2.02
CA GLY A 92 1.97 -4.24 -0.93
C GLY A 92 1.27 -2.95 -1.36
N LEU A 93 0.10 -3.05 -2.01
CA LEU A 93 -0.67 -1.93 -2.55
C LEU A 93 -1.27 -1.08 -1.42
N GLU A 94 -0.62 0.05 -1.11
CA GLU A 94 -1.15 0.98 -0.11
C GLU A 94 -2.22 1.90 -0.74
N GLU A 95 -3.47 1.79 -0.26
CA GLU A 95 -4.52 2.79 -0.49
C GLU A 95 -4.24 4.06 0.32
N LEU A 96 -4.28 5.20 -0.34
CA LEU A 96 -4.02 6.51 0.23
C LEU A 96 -5.31 7.33 0.25
N PHE A 97 -5.67 7.85 1.41
CA PHE A 97 -6.91 8.59 1.65
C PHE A 97 -6.64 10.08 1.90
N ARG A 98 -7.51 10.95 1.37
CA ARG A 98 -7.47 12.40 1.61
C ARG A 98 -8.85 13.05 1.47
N GLY A 99 -9.16 13.97 2.38
CA GLY A 99 -10.36 14.80 2.33
C GLY A 99 -10.15 16.04 1.48
N MET A 100 -10.99 16.18 0.46
CA MET A 100 -10.87 17.26 -0.51
C MET A 100 -12.23 17.86 -0.83
N LYS A 101 -12.26 19.17 -1.04
CA LYS A 101 -13.39 19.84 -1.66
C LYS A 101 -13.61 19.28 -3.06
N GLN A 102 -14.86 19.16 -3.46
CA GLN A 102 -15.22 18.55 -4.73
C GLN A 102 -16.23 19.39 -5.52
N LYS A 103 -16.30 19.13 -6.82
CA LYS A 103 -17.38 19.55 -7.71
C LYS A 103 -17.67 18.39 -8.65
N ASN A 104 -18.93 18.04 -8.84
CA ASN A 104 -19.33 16.92 -9.72
C ASN A 104 -18.59 15.60 -9.40
N ASN A 105 -18.45 15.26 -8.11
CA ASN A 105 -17.77 14.05 -7.62
C ASN A 105 -16.28 13.91 -7.97
N VAL A 106 -15.62 15.00 -8.39
CA VAL A 106 -14.16 15.05 -8.58
C VAL A 106 -13.52 16.06 -7.64
N PRO A 107 -12.31 15.79 -7.13
CA PRO A 107 -11.63 16.71 -6.22
C PRO A 107 -11.23 17.99 -6.95
N LEU A 108 -11.46 19.14 -6.33
CA LEU A 108 -11.02 20.42 -6.87
C LEU A 108 -9.49 20.52 -6.80
N THR A 109 -8.85 20.98 -7.88
CA THR A 109 -7.42 21.25 -7.93
C THR A 109 -7.07 22.64 -7.39
N GLY A 110 -5.85 22.79 -6.89
CA GLY A 110 -5.25 24.09 -6.56
C GLY A 110 -4.52 24.16 -5.24
N ASN A 111 -3.98 25.34 -4.94
CA ASN A 111 -3.00 25.56 -3.87
C ASN A 111 -3.66 25.77 -2.51
N SER A 112 -4.36 24.74 -2.05
CA SER A 112 -5.03 24.73 -0.75
C SER A 112 -4.91 23.37 -0.11
N ALA A 113 -4.86 23.34 1.22
CA ALA A 113 -4.72 22.10 1.96
C ALA A 113 -5.99 21.21 1.93
N ASP A 114 -7.10 21.71 1.37
CA ASP A 114 -8.34 20.97 1.14
C ASP A 114 -8.62 20.67 -0.34
N LYS A 115 -7.61 20.84 -1.20
CA LYS A 115 -7.69 20.58 -2.64
C LYS A 115 -6.62 19.57 -3.07
N LEU A 116 -6.75 19.10 -4.30
CA LEU A 116 -5.75 18.32 -4.99
C LEU A 116 -4.64 19.27 -5.46
N GLY A 117 -3.61 19.40 -4.64
CA GLY A 117 -2.52 20.35 -4.84
C GLY A 117 -1.74 20.60 -3.56
N VAL A 118 -0.79 21.54 -3.65
CA VAL A 118 0.10 21.93 -2.56
C VAL A 118 0.16 23.45 -2.42
N ARG A 119 0.41 23.93 -1.21
CA ARG A 119 0.75 25.33 -0.95
C ARG A 119 2.28 25.50 -1.00
N PRO A 120 2.81 26.32 -1.91
CA PRO A 120 4.23 26.64 -1.96
C PRO A 120 4.73 27.20 -0.62
N ASN A 121 5.89 26.75 -0.16
CA ASN A 121 6.54 27.13 1.10
C ASN A 121 5.72 26.87 2.36
N VAL A 122 4.70 26.01 2.27
CA VAL A 122 3.93 25.53 3.43
C VAL A 122 3.87 24.01 3.41
N ASP A 123 3.45 23.43 2.28
CA ASP A 123 3.36 21.99 2.09
C ASP A 123 4.62 21.43 1.41
N ILE A 124 5.28 22.24 0.56
CA ILE A 124 6.53 21.90 -0.13
C ILE A 124 7.44 23.13 -0.25
N GLU A 125 8.74 22.95 -0.04
CA GLU A 125 9.73 24.02 -0.21
C GLU A 125 9.98 24.33 -1.69
N VAL A 126 10.04 25.63 -2.03
CA VAL A 126 10.34 26.09 -3.40
C VAL A 126 11.62 26.91 -3.41
N ILE A 127 12.62 26.42 -4.13
CA ILE A 127 13.93 27.07 -4.27
C ILE A 127 14.13 27.37 -5.76
N ASP A 128 14.31 28.65 -6.09
CA ASP A 128 14.48 29.13 -7.47
C ASP A 128 13.38 28.62 -8.44
N GLY A 129 12.13 28.60 -7.96
CA GLY A 129 10.97 28.15 -8.74
C GLY A 129 10.86 26.63 -8.93
N LYS A 130 11.75 25.85 -8.31
CA LYS A 130 11.79 24.39 -8.37
C LYS A 130 11.44 23.76 -7.04
N VAL A 131 10.92 22.54 -7.11
CA VAL A 131 10.65 21.65 -5.99
C VAL A 131 11.53 20.42 -6.08
N TYR A 132 11.86 19.84 -4.92
CA TYR A 132 12.81 18.74 -4.82
C TYR A 132 12.20 17.57 -4.04
N PRO A 133 12.59 16.32 -4.33
CA PRO A 133 12.20 15.19 -3.50
C PRO A 133 12.66 15.40 -2.06
N ASN A 134 11.92 14.89 -1.07
CA ASN A 134 12.18 15.06 0.35
C ASN A 134 12.03 16.49 0.90
N SER A 135 11.40 17.40 0.16
CA SER A 135 11.15 18.79 0.60
C SER A 135 9.70 19.07 1.03
N GLY A 136 8.90 18.01 1.17
CA GLY A 136 7.46 18.07 1.47
C GLY A 136 6.60 17.61 0.30
N GLY A 137 5.28 17.81 0.41
CA GLY A 137 4.32 17.41 -0.61
C GLY A 137 2.87 17.43 -0.14
N MET A 138 1.99 16.86 -0.96
CA MET A 138 0.56 16.79 -0.65
C MET A 138 0.30 15.67 0.36
N SER A 139 -0.22 16.02 1.54
CA SER A 139 -0.39 15.05 2.62
C SER A 139 -1.53 14.05 2.38
N VAL A 140 -1.34 12.80 2.76
CA VAL A 140 -2.31 11.70 2.61
C VAL A 140 -2.21 10.78 3.81
N ASN A 141 -3.20 9.93 4.04
CA ASN A 141 -3.21 8.98 5.16
C ASN A 141 -3.49 7.57 4.66
N LYS A 142 -2.93 6.56 5.34
CA LYS A 142 -3.17 5.14 4.97
C LYS A 142 -4.50 4.59 5.46
N SER A 143 -5.20 5.34 6.30
CA SER A 143 -6.55 5.03 6.78
C SER A 143 -7.35 6.32 6.96
N ILE A 144 -8.66 6.24 6.74
CA ILE A 144 -9.61 7.33 6.98
C ILE A 144 -9.59 7.74 8.46
N ASP A 145 -9.37 6.80 9.38
CA ASP A 145 -9.37 7.06 10.82
C ASP A 145 -8.25 8.01 11.24
N ASN A 146 -7.10 7.94 10.56
CA ASN A 146 -5.95 8.80 10.79
C ASN A 146 -6.14 10.23 10.26
N ILE A 147 -7.20 10.49 9.50
CA ILE A 147 -7.48 11.82 8.98
C ILE A 147 -8.02 12.71 10.12
N PRO A 148 -7.42 13.88 10.39
CA PRO A 148 -7.92 14.81 11.40
C PRO A 148 -9.35 15.25 11.11
N SER A 149 -10.17 15.44 12.15
CA SER A 149 -11.60 15.81 12.02
C SER A 149 -11.84 17.05 11.14
N HIS A 150 -10.98 18.06 11.23
CA HIS A 150 -11.05 19.28 10.41
C HIS A 150 -10.68 19.10 8.92
N ARG A 151 -10.16 17.91 8.56
CA ARG A 151 -9.83 17.48 7.17
C ARG A 151 -10.72 16.32 6.70
N LYS A 152 -11.68 15.94 7.53
CA LYS A 152 -12.57 14.81 7.27
C LYS A 152 -13.97 15.37 6.96
N PRO A 153 -14.66 14.85 5.92
CA PRO A 153 -16.04 15.22 5.64
C PRO A 153 -16.98 14.87 6.79
N ILE A 154 -18.12 15.58 6.87
CA ILE A 154 -19.14 15.37 7.91
C ILE A 154 -19.67 13.93 7.89
N GLU A 155 -19.88 13.36 6.70
CA GLU A 155 -20.37 11.99 6.52
C GLU A 155 -19.43 10.90 7.07
N PHE A 156 -18.16 11.24 7.32
CA PHE A 156 -17.16 10.38 7.96
C PHE A 156 -16.86 10.82 9.41
N GLY A 157 -17.72 11.61 10.04
CA GLY A 157 -17.55 12.09 11.42
C GLY A 157 -16.57 13.26 11.58
N GLY A 158 -16.26 13.98 10.50
CA GLY A 158 -15.45 15.19 10.53
C GLY A 158 -16.25 16.49 10.57
N THR A 159 -15.56 17.61 10.37
CA THR A 159 -16.16 18.96 10.41
C THR A 159 -16.03 19.72 9.07
N GLN A 160 -15.40 19.11 8.07
CA GLN A 160 -15.15 19.75 6.78
C GLN A 160 -16.41 19.74 5.91
N LYS A 161 -16.91 20.93 5.56
CA LYS A 161 -18.10 21.12 4.71
C LYS A 161 -17.72 21.18 3.23
N GLY A 162 -18.57 20.62 2.37
CA GLY A 162 -18.39 20.67 0.91
C GLY A 162 -17.20 19.83 0.42
N SER A 163 -16.77 18.85 1.20
CA SER A 163 -15.72 17.89 0.86
C SER A 163 -16.26 16.48 0.83
N ALA A 164 -15.55 15.59 0.13
CA ALA A 164 -15.78 14.14 0.17
C ALA A 164 -14.47 13.41 0.50
N MET A 165 -14.59 12.12 0.81
CA MET A 165 -13.45 11.24 0.90
C MET A 165 -13.04 10.72 -0.45
N PHE A 166 -11.74 10.75 -0.71
CA PHE A 166 -11.14 10.18 -1.90
C PHE A 166 -10.02 9.23 -1.53
N LYS A 167 -9.86 8.20 -2.35
CA LYS A 167 -8.74 7.28 -2.29
C LYS A 167 -8.01 7.15 -3.62
N ILE A 168 -6.71 6.87 -3.56
CA ILE A 168 -5.88 6.53 -4.70
C ILE A 168 -4.91 5.41 -4.29
N GLU A 169 -4.59 4.52 -5.21
CA GLU A 169 -3.54 3.52 -5.00
C GLU A 169 -2.17 4.17 -5.21
N SER A 170 -1.20 3.85 -4.35
CA SER A 170 0.12 4.49 -4.33
C SER A 170 0.97 4.28 -5.59
N ASP A 171 0.65 3.29 -6.43
CA ASP A 171 1.26 3.03 -7.73
C ASP A 171 0.66 3.88 -8.87
N ASN A 172 -0.54 4.42 -8.67
CA ASN A 172 -1.27 5.19 -9.67
C ASN A 172 -0.83 6.67 -9.75
N LEU A 173 0.30 7.02 -9.13
CA LEU A 173 0.83 8.39 -9.08
C LEU A 173 1.58 8.82 -10.36
N GLY A 174 2.02 7.86 -11.18
CA GLY A 174 2.84 8.12 -12.37
C GLY A 174 4.28 8.51 -12.05
N ASP A 175 5.11 8.71 -13.07
CA ASP A 175 6.57 8.76 -12.92
C ASP A 175 7.10 10.03 -12.22
N ASN A 176 6.32 11.11 -12.25
CA ASN A 176 6.71 12.41 -11.71
C ASN A 176 6.49 12.52 -10.19
N LEU A 177 5.74 11.60 -9.61
CA LEU A 177 5.28 11.65 -8.22
C LEU A 177 5.64 10.35 -7.52
N ARG A 178 5.85 10.42 -6.21
CA ARG A 178 5.98 9.23 -5.38
C ARG A 178 5.29 9.42 -4.06
N PHE A 179 4.82 8.33 -3.48
CA PHE A 179 4.38 8.32 -2.09
C PHE A 179 5.58 8.15 -1.17
N LYS A 180 5.65 8.96 -0.13
CA LYS A 180 6.60 8.85 0.97
C LYS A 180 5.84 8.77 2.28
N ALA A 181 5.89 7.60 2.92
CA ALA A 181 5.35 7.41 4.26
C ALA A 181 6.14 8.22 5.30
N ASP A 182 5.45 8.62 6.37
CA ASP A 182 6.08 9.14 7.57
C ASP A 182 6.75 8.02 8.39
N LYS A 183 7.50 8.39 9.43
CA LYS A 183 8.20 7.42 10.28
C LYS A 183 7.25 6.49 11.04
N ASN A 184 6.03 6.94 11.32
CA ASN A 184 5.03 6.19 12.08
C ASN A 184 4.17 5.28 11.19
N GLY A 185 4.26 5.42 9.87
CA GLY A 185 3.55 4.61 8.88
C GLY A 185 2.06 4.91 8.76
N THR A 186 1.51 5.90 9.47
CA THR A 186 0.07 6.23 9.44
C THR A 186 -0.25 7.36 8.46
N HIS A 187 0.74 8.21 8.22
CA HIS A 187 0.67 9.42 7.42
C HIS A 187 1.70 9.35 6.28
N GLY A 188 1.58 10.23 5.30
CA GLY A 188 2.64 10.43 4.33
C GLY A 188 2.33 11.58 3.38
N VAL A 189 3.22 11.77 2.42
CA VAL A 189 3.09 12.82 1.41
C VAL A 189 3.26 12.23 0.02
N ILE A 190 2.49 12.76 -0.93
CA ILE A 190 2.77 12.61 -2.36
C ILE A 190 3.72 13.75 -2.72
N GLU A 191 4.99 13.43 -2.95
CA GLU A 191 6.08 14.37 -3.22
C GLU A 191 6.62 14.19 -4.65
N PRO A 192 7.35 15.17 -5.22
CA PRO A 192 7.99 14.98 -6.52
C PRO A 192 9.01 13.83 -6.46
N SER A 193 9.05 12.99 -7.51
CA SER A 193 10.01 11.88 -7.61
C SER A 193 11.42 12.34 -7.99
N ARG A 194 11.51 13.49 -8.68
CA ARG A 194 12.73 14.17 -9.15
C ARG A 194 12.59 15.68 -9.03
N PRO A 195 13.69 16.45 -9.10
CA PRO A 195 13.61 17.90 -9.20
C PRO A 195 12.78 18.33 -10.43
N MET A 196 11.87 19.28 -10.23
CA MET A 196 10.99 19.81 -11.27
C MET A 196 10.50 21.23 -10.94
N SER A 197 9.90 21.91 -11.92
CA SER A 197 9.30 23.22 -11.64
C SER A 197 8.07 23.08 -10.73
N LEU A 198 7.74 24.12 -9.96
CA LEU A 198 6.52 24.14 -9.15
C LEU A 198 5.26 23.94 -10.02
N ALA A 199 5.24 24.50 -11.23
CA ALA A 199 4.13 24.37 -12.16
C ALA A 199 3.94 22.91 -12.61
N GLU A 200 5.03 22.26 -13.02
CA GLU A 200 5.03 20.84 -13.42
C GLU A 200 4.57 19.92 -12.28
N TYR A 201 4.94 20.22 -11.04
CA TYR A 201 4.48 19.47 -9.87
C TYR A 201 2.97 19.67 -9.62
N GLN A 202 2.46 20.90 -9.72
CA GLN A 202 1.02 21.17 -9.58
C GLN A 202 0.19 20.55 -10.71
N GLU A 203 0.69 20.56 -11.94
CA GLU A 203 0.07 19.87 -13.08
C GLU A 203 0.06 18.36 -12.87
N SER A 204 1.18 17.79 -12.39
CA SER A 204 1.28 16.36 -12.08
C SER A 204 0.27 15.94 -11.00
N LEU A 205 0.09 16.74 -9.94
CA LEU A 205 -0.95 16.50 -8.94
C LEU A 205 -2.36 16.64 -9.54
N GLY A 206 -2.59 17.66 -10.36
CA GLY A 206 -3.87 17.88 -11.04
C GLY A 206 -4.26 16.73 -11.97
N ALA A 207 -3.29 16.10 -12.63
CA ALA A 207 -3.50 14.94 -13.49
C ALA A 207 -4.02 13.70 -12.72
N LEU A 208 -3.87 13.66 -11.40
CA LEU A 208 -4.43 12.60 -10.55
C LEU A 208 -5.94 12.73 -10.33
N GLN A 209 -6.58 13.82 -10.75
CA GLN A 209 -7.98 14.12 -10.44
C GLN A 209 -8.93 12.97 -10.79
N ASN A 210 -8.74 12.36 -11.97
CA ASN A 210 -9.57 11.25 -12.44
C ASN A 210 -9.12 9.87 -11.90
N LYS A 211 -7.99 9.83 -11.19
CA LYS A 211 -7.47 8.61 -10.55
C LYS A 211 -7.94 8.49 -9.09
N PHE A 212 -8.25 9.61 -8.45
CA PHE A 212 -8.90 9.60 -7.13
C PHE A 212 -10.34 9.13 -7.24
N LYS A 213 -10.67 8.04 -6.54
CA LYS A 213 -12.01 7.47 -6.46
C LYS A 213 -12.71 7.97 -5.20
N SER A 214 -13.97 8.38 -5.30
CA SER A 214 -14.78 8.76 -4.14
C SER A 214 -15.03 7.54 -3.24
N VAL A 215 -14.97 7.74 -1.93
CA VAL A 215 -15.29 6.72 -0.93
C VAL A 215 -16.67 7.04 -0.36
N CYS A 216 -17.54 6.03 -0.29
CA CYS A 216 -18.83 6.13 0.39
C CYS A 216 -18.67 5.78 1.88
N PRO A 217 -19.38 6.45 2.79
CA PRO A 217 -19.46 6.00 4.17
C PRO A 217 -20.16 4.63 4.23
N SER A 218 -19.61 3.72 5.04
CA SER A 218 -20.13 2.38 5.31
C SER A 218 -21.18 2.37 6.41
#